data_AF-A0A9D7P2T2-F1
#
_entry.id   AF-A0A9D7P2T2-F1
#
_cell.length_a   1.000
_cell.length_b   1.000
_cell.length_c   1.000
_cell.angle_alpha   90.00
_cell.angle_beta   90.00
_cell.angle_gamma   90.00
#
_symmetry.space_group_name_H-M   'P 1'
#
loop_
_entity.id
_entity.type
_entity.pdbx_description
1 polymer ?
#
loop_
_entity_poly.entity_id
_entity_poly.type
_entity_poly.pdbx_seq_one_letter_code
_entity_poly.pdbx_strand_id
1 'polypeptide(L)'
;MPEVRFHPGLEYYSKPEDKDGKPKLEGRFPAIVYIIRTAEGLVGTLQRIYLQPDGSGKLQLPDGGDAKKMMPRRADRPVTGGSAWLDAPSLPVMQITEGFENGMSVRLLVDGIPTAVASSDTLLANFRIPEHIHFLAIWGDWDQAGVEHARALEARVREQGRRAVCIFPQYEIPGKHKIDWNDALQYFGVEQLRRQSFYRAYLNGLKEKLSGAGFMQAAERIGNIA
;
A
#
# COMPACT_ATOMS: atom_id res chain seq x y z
N MET A 1 -1.13 8.80 10.14
CA MET A 1 -1.56 7.37 10.15
C MET A 1 -2.48 7.08 11.33
N PRO A 2 -3.75 7.54 11.27
CA PRO A 2 -4.71 7.33 12.37
C PRO A 2 -5.12 5.88 12.56
N GLU A 3 -4.94 5.00 11.58
CA GLU A 3 -5.46 3.62 11.57
C GLU A 3 -4.38 2.53 11.71
N VAL A 4 -3.12 2.95 11.84
CA VAL A 4 -1.97 2.06 12.05
C VAL A 4 -1.54 2.16 13.51
N ARG A 5 -1.36 1.02 14.17
CA ARG A 5 -0.89 0.92 15.55
C ARG A 5 0.24 -0.09 15.65
N PHE A 6 1.08 0.10 16.65
CA PHE A 6 2.08 -0.87 17.06
C PHE A 6 1.61 -1.54 18.35
N HIS A 7 1.74 -2.87 18.42
CA HIS A 7 1.47 -3.65 19.61
C HIS A 7 2.77 -4.36 20.03
N PRO A 8 3.30 -4.16 21.24
CA PRO A 8 4.63 -4.64 21.62
C PRO A 8 4.74 -6.16 21.82
N GLY A 9 3.62 -6.87 22.05
CA GLY A 9 3.62 -8.32 22.27
C GLY A 9 2.28 -8.96 21.94
N LEU A 10 1.91 -8.98 20.66
CA LEU A 10 0.67 -9.56 20.16
C LEU A 10 0.82 -11.08 20.05
N GLU A 11 -0.20 -11.82 20.48
CA GLU A 11 -0.22 -13.28 20.39
C GLU A 11 -0.22 -13.75 18.93
N TYR A 12 0.68 -14.66 18.59
CA TYR A 12 0.75 -15.33 17.29
C TYR A 12 0.27 -16.76 17.43
N TYR A 13 -0.73 -17.14 16.63
CA TYR A 13 -1.25 -18.50 16.57
C TYR A 13 -0.91 -19.13 15.22
N SER A 14 -0.25 -20.29 15.21
CA SER A 14 -0.05 -21.10 14.00
C SER A 14 -1.35 -21.77 13.57
N LYS A 15 -1.40 -22.23 12.31
CA LYS A 15 -2.57 -22.99 11.84
C LYS A 15 -2.57 -24.36 12.54
N PRO A 16 -3.75 -24.94 12.81
CA PRO A 16 -3.83 -26.33 13.26
C PRO A 16 -3.08 -27.27 12.31
N GLU A 17 -2.43 -28.30 12.85
CA GLU A 17 -1.79 -29.36 12.07
C GLU A 17 -2.85 -30.25 11.37
N ASP A 18 -3.98 -30.49 12.05
CA ASP A 18 -5.12 -31.26 11.55
C ASP A 18 -6.38 -30.40 11.40
N LYS A 19 -7.32 -30.82 10.53
CA LYS A 19 -8.58 -30.09 10.25
C LYS A 19 -9.44 -29.83 11.50
N ASP A 20 -9.38 -30.73 12.48
CA ASP A 20 -10.13 -30.63 13.75
C ASP A 20 -9.29 -30.06 14.90
N GLY A 21 -8.02 -29.72 14.64
CA GLY A 21 -7.11 -29.18 15.63
C GLY A 21 -7.42 -27.74 16.02
N LYS A 22 -6.89 -27.31 17.16
CA LYS A 22 -6.96 -25.91 17.61
C LYS A 22 -5.72 -25.14 17.16
N PRO A 23 -5.83 -23.84 16.84
CA PRO A 23 -4.66 -23.00 16.62
C PRO A 23 -3.75 -23.05 17.85
N LYS A 24 -2.45 -23.27 17.62
CA LYS A 24 -1.45 -23.33 18.69
C LYS A 24 -0.85 -21.93 18.89
N LEU A 25 -0.78 -21.49 20.15
CA LEU A 25 -0.08 -20.25 20.50
C LEU A 25 1.42 -20.49 20.39
N GLU A 26 2.09 -19.80 19.46
CA GLU A 26 3.55 -19.90 19.29
C GLU A 26 4.30 -18.88 20.14
N GLY A 27 3.64 -17.80 20.55
CA GLY A 27 4.25 -16.79 21.41
C GLY A 27 3.61 -15.42 21.26
N ARG A 28 4.30 -14.41 21.82
CA ARG A 28 3.94 -13.00 21.72
C ARG A 28 5.07 -12.25 21.05
N PHE A 29 4.74 -11.51 19.99
CA PHE A 29 5.72 -10.80 19.19
C PHE A 29 5.26 -9.35 18.95
N PRO A 30 6.19 -8.39 18.77
CA PRO A 30 5.82 -7.07 18.31
C PRO A 30 5.06 -7.15 16.97
N ALA A 31 4.06 -6.30 16.78
CA ALA A 31 3.26 -6.33 15.56
C ALA A 31 2.78 -4.94 15.15
N ILE A 32 2.76 -4.69 13.84
CA ILE A 32 1.99 -3.61 13.24
C ILE A 32 0.58 -4.12 13.02
N VAL A 33 -0.41 -3.36 13.48
CA VAL A 33 -1.84 -3.67 13.32
C VAL A 33 -2.49 -2.50 12.61
N TYR A 34 -3.24 -2.77 11.54
CA TYR A 34 -3.95 -1.72 10.82
C TYR A 34 -5.33 -2.18 10.36
N ILE A 35 -6.23 -1.20 10.22
CA ILE A 35 -7.60 -1.43 9.75
C ILE A 35 -7.60 -1.49 8.23
N ILE A 36 -8.33 -2.46 7.68
CA ILE A 36 -8.77 -2.46 6.28
C ILE A 36 -10.24 -2.09 6.27
N ARG A 37 -10.55 -0.98 5.59
CA ARG A 37 -11.92 -0.50 5.41
C ARG A 37 -12.55 -1.11 4.18
N THR A 38 -13.88 -1.20 4.15
CA THR A 38 -14.64 -1.53 2.94
C THR A 38 -14.63 -0.35 1.96
N ALA A 39 -15.14 -0.56 0.75
CA ALA A 39 -15.28 0.51 -0.25
C ALA A 39 -16.15 1.69 0.26
N GLU A 40 -17.10 1.41 1.15
CA GLU A 40 -18.01 2.37 1.79
C GLU A 40 -17.39 3.04 3.01
N GLY A 41 -16.12 2.74 3.33
CA GLY A 41 -15.40 3.32 4.45
C GLY A 41 -15.73 2.70 5.81
N LEU A 42 -16.48 1.61 5.88
CA LEU A 42 -16.74 0.89 7.13
C LEU A 42 -15.53 0.06 7.57
N VAL A 43 -15.38 -0.21 8.87
CA VAL A 43 -14.35 -1.15 9.36
C VAL A 43 -14.71 -2.56 8.90
N GLY A 44 -13.91 -3.11 7.98
CA GLY A 44 -14.10 -4.45 7.41
C GLY A 44 -13.33 -5.53 8.18
N THR A 45 -12.02 -5.38 8.32
CA THR A 45 -11.17 -6.29 9.10
C THR A 45 -9.90 -5.59 9.60
N LEU A 46 -9.06 -6.34 10.33
CA LEU A 46 -7.73 -5.92 10.74
C LEU A 46 -6.67 -6.78 10.04
N GLN A 47 -5.59 -6.15 9.63
CA GLN A 47 -4.36 -6.83 9.23
C GLN A 47 -3.34 -6.72 10.35
N ARG A 48 -2.59 -7.80 10.56
CA ARG A 48 -1.43 -7.84 11.46
C ARG A 48 -0.19 -8.19 10.65
N ILE A 49 0.91 -7.53 10.94
CA ILE A 49 2.25 -7.87 10.47
C ILE A 49 3.10 -8.06 11.72
N TYR A 50 3.41 -9.31 12.04
CA TYR A 50 4.28 -9.63 13.16
C TYR A 50 5.73 -9.36 12.78
N LEU A 51 6.49 -8.85 13.73
CA LEU A 51 7.86 -8.38 13.55
C LEU A 51 8.81 -9.21 14.39
N GLN A 52 10.07 -9.24 13.97
CA GLN A 52 11.15 -9.72 14.82
C GLN A 52 11.27 -8.83 16.07
N PRO A 53 11.57 -9.40 17.26
CA PRO A 53 11.75 -8.61 18.48
C PRO A 53 12.82 -7.51 18.40
N ASP A 54 13.84 -7.71 17.56
CA ASP A 54 14.92 -6.75 17.31
C ASP A 54 14.56 -5.67 16.27
N GLY A 55 13.37 -5.75 15.66
CA GLY A 55 12.91 -4.83 14.64
C GLY A 55 13.55 -5.02 13.26
N SER A 56 14.34 -6.07 13.04
CA SER A 56 15.05 -6.32 11.78
C SER A 56 14.13 -6.58 10.57
N GLY A 57 12.85 -6.89 10.81
CA GLY A 57 11.86 -7.05 9.76
C GLY A 57 10.64 -7.84 10.20
N LYS A 58 9.96 -8.44 9.22
CA LYS A 58 8.85 -9.38 9.46
C LYS A 58 9.35 -10.60 10.24
N LEU A 59 8.52 -11.08 11.16
CA LEU A 59 8.80 -12.28 11.95
C LEU A 59 9.13 -13.46 11.04
N GLN A 60 10.26 -14.12 11.26
CA GLN A 60 10.60 -15.36 10.57
C GLN A 60 10.26 -16.52 11.49
N LEU A 61 9.39 -17.42 11.03
CA LEU A 61 8.95 -18.58 11.79
C LEU A 61 9.70 -19.83 11.32
N PRO A 62 10.11 -20.73 12.23
CA PRO A 62 10.86 -21.94 11.86
C PRO A 62 10.12 -22.86 10.88
N ASP A 63 8.78 -22.85 10.92
CA ASP A 63 7.90 -23.65 10.06
C ASP A 63 7.55 -22.96 8.72
N GLY A 64 8.09 -21.77 8.46
CA GLY A 64 7.75 -20.97 7.28
C GLY A 64 6.35 -20.33 7.34
N GLY A 65 5.75 -20.21 8.53
CA GLY A 65 4.47 -19.55 8.71
C GLY A 65 4.47 -18.08 8.23
N ASP A 66 3.30 -17.58 7.83
CA ASP A 66 3.16 -16.20 7.37
C ASP A 66 3.17 -15.22 8.55
N ALA A 67 4.05 -14.22 8.49
CA ALA A 67 4.12 -13.09 9.41
C ALA A 67 2.95 -12.12 9.23
N LYS A 68 2.27 -12.15 8.08
CA LYS A 68 1.09 -11.34 7.79
C LYS A 68 -0.17 -12.16 8.09
N LYS A 69 -1.02 -11.66 8.99
CA LYS A 69 -2.29 -12.31 9.34
C LYS A 69 -3.46 -11.34 9.36
N MET A 70 -4.32 -11.48 8.37
CA MET A 70 -5.63 -10.85 8.36
C MET A 70 -6.55 -11.52 9.39
N MET A 71 -7.37 -10.74 10.09
CA MET A 71 -8.48 -11.26 10.88
C MET A 71 -9.58 -11.80 9.96
N PRO A 72 -10.43 -12.74 10.44
CA PRO A 72 -11.55 -13.25 9.66
C PRO A 72 -12.37 -12.12 9.04
N ARG A 73 -12.64 -12.25 7.74
CA ARG A 73 -13.47 -11.28 7.02
C ARG A 73 -14.91 -11.42 7.47
N ARG A 74 -15.53 -10.28 7.69
CA ARG A 74 -16.95 -10.17 8.00
C ARG A 74 -17.78 -10.34 6.73
N ALA A 75 -18.74 -11.27 6.74
CA ALA A 75 -19.62 -11.49 5.59
C ALA A 75 -20.49 -10.26 5.28
N ASP A 76 -20.90 -9.52 6.31
CA ASP A 76 -21.67 -8.28 6.19
C ASP A 76 -20.82 -7.05 5.81
N ARG A 77 -19.49 -7.19 5.74
CA ARG A 77 -18.53 -6.10 5.45
C ARG A 77 -17.38 -6.59 4.59
N PRO A 78 -17.63 -6.92 3.31
CA PRO A 78 -16.58 -7.39 2.41
C PRO A 78 -15.53 -6.29 2.20
N VAL A 79 -14.26 -6.68 2.24
CA VAL A 79 -13.12 -5.77 2.02
C VAL A 79 -12.75 -5.59 0.55
N THR A 80 -13.42 -6.33 -0.36
CA THR A 80 -13.25 -6.14 -1.81
C THR A 80 -13.64 -4.72 -2.18
N GLY A 81 -12.78 -4.03 -2.93
CA GLY A 81 -12.94 -2.59 -3.21
C GLY A 81 -12.47 -1.67 -2.10
N GLY A 82 -12.14 -2.21 -0.94
CA GLY A 82 -11.60 -1.49 0.20
C GLY A 82 -10.08 -1.39 0.23
N SER A 83 -9.56 -0.72 1.25
CA SER A 83 -8.13 -0.55 1.49
C SER A 83 -7.85 -0.15 2.95
N ALA A 84 -6.58 -0.25 3.34
CA ALA A 84 -6.07 0.40 4.55
C ALA A 84 -5.57 1.81 4.20
N TRP A 85 -5.98 2.82 4.97
CA TRP A 85 -5.59 4.21 4.73
C TRP A 85 -4.46 4.64 5.66
N LEU A 86 -3.30 4.99 5.10
CA LEU A 86 -2.19 5.57 5.86
C LEU A 86 -2.47 7.06 6.15
N ASP A 87 -3.15 7.73 5.24
CA ASP A 87 -3.59 9.12 5.36
C ASP A 87 -5.07 9.23 4.97
N ALA A 88 -5.76 10.24 5.50
CA ALA A 88 -7.11 10.53 5.07
C ALA A 88 -7.12 10.93 3.58
N PRO A 89 -8.07 10.45 2.75
CA PRO A 89 -8.20 10.86 1.36
C PRO A 89 -8.70 12.30 1.25
N SER A 90 -7.88 13.28 1.60
CA SER A 90 -8.29 14.69 1.74
C SER A 90 -8.02 15.56 0.52
N LEU A 91 -7.48 14.98 -0.56
CA LEU A 91 -7.14 15.67 -1.81
C LEU A 91 -7.91 15.02 -2.97
N PRO A 92 -8.04 15.68 -4.13
CA PRO A 92 -8.57 15.07 -5.35
C PRO A 92 -7.60 14.06 -6.00
N VAL A 93 -6.44 13.83 -5.38
CA VAL A 93 -5.42 12.87 -5.78
C VAL A 93 -5.10 11.94 -4.62
N MET A 94 -4.82 10.68 -4.93
CA MET A 94 -4.26 9.72 -3.98
C MET A 94 -3.26 8.80 -4.65
N GLN A 95 -2.54 8.04 -3.83
CA GLN A 95 -1.69 6.95 -4.25
C GLN A 95 -2.05 5.65 -3.52
N ILE A 96 -1.83 4.51 -4.19
CA ILE A 96 -2.07 3.19 -3.62
C ILE A 96 -0.94 2.23 -3.97
N THR A 97 -0.64 1.34 -3.02
CA THR A 97 0.31 0.24 -3.16
C THR A 97 -0.37 -1.09 -2.86
N GLU A 98 0.26 -2.20 -3.25
CA GLU A 98 -0.18 -3.53 -2.82
C GLU A 98 0.17 -3.77 -1.34
N GLY A 99 1.48 -3.74 -1.03
CA GLY A 99 2.02 -4.04 0.30
C GLY A 99 2.14 -2.83 1.22
N PHE A 100 2.13 -3.09 2.53
CA PHE A 100 2.25 -2.06 3.57
C PHE A 100 3.63 -1.38 3.55
N GLU A 101 4.71 -2.14 3.39
CA GLU A 101 6.08 -1.59 3.34
C GLU A 101 6.28 -0.70 2.11
N ASN A 102 5.72 -1.10 0.96
CA ASN A 102 5.70 -0.26 -0.25
C ASN A 102 4.88 1.00 -0.02
N GLY A 103 3.73 0.90 0.67
CA GLY A 103 2.91 2.06 1.04
C GLY A 103 3.66 3.06 1.91
N MET A 104 4.36 2.57 2.94
CA MET A 104 5.21 3.40 3.79
C MET A 104 6.35 4.05 2.99
N SER A 105 6.99 3.29 2.10
CA SER A 105 8.11 3.76 1.28
C SER A 105 7.69 4.84 0.28
N VAL A 106 6.57 4.61 -0.40
CA VAL A 106 5.99 5.56 -1.36
C VAL A 106 5.48 6.82 -0.65
N ARG A 107 4.87 6.68 0.53
CA ARG A 107 4.46 7.81 1.37
C ARG A 107 5.65 8.68 1.81
N LEU A 108 6.82 8.09 2.05
CA LEU A 108 8.05 8.83 2.32
C LEU A 108 8.62 9.47 1.06
N LEU A 109 8.60 8.75 -0.07
CA LEU A 109 9.13 9.23 -1.34
C LEU A 109 8.31 10.44 -1.85
N VAL A 110 7.00 10.26 -1.97
CA VAL A 110 6.03 11.27 -2.41
C VAL A 110 5.20 11.73 -1.21
N ASP A 111 5.81 12.60 -0.42
CA ASP A 111 5.14 13.15 0.76
C ASP A 111 3.99 14.09 0.36
N GLY A 112 2.99 14.20 1.23
CA GLY A 112 1.88 15.13 1.04
C GLY A 112 0.75 14.64 0.11
N ILE A 113 0.87 13.46 -0.50
CA ILE A 113 -0.23 12.78 -1.23
C ILE A 113 -0.86 11.69 -0.34
N PRO A 114 -2.20 11.67 -0.16
CA PRO A 114 -2.87 10.62 0.59
C PRO A 114 -2.53 9.22 0.09
N THR A 115 -2.06 8.36 0.99
CA THR A 115 -1.63 6.99 0.65
C THR A 115 -2.58 5.93 1.22
N ALA A 116 -2.93 4.96 0.38
CA ALA A 116 -3.64 3.74 0.76
C ALA A 116 -2.82 2.49 0.45
N VAL A 117 -3.16 1.38 1.09
CA VAL A 117 -2.56 0.06 0.90
C VAL A 117 -3.68 -0.95 0.66
N ALA A 118 -3.59 -1.70 -0.43
CA ALA A 118 -4.61 -2.70 -0.78
C ALA A 118 -4.50 -3.99 0.05
N SER A 119 -3.30 -4.33 0.54
CA SER A 119 -2.94 -5.52 1.32
C SER A 119 -2.87 -6.84 0.55
N SER A 120 -3.29 -6.88 -0.72
CA SER A 120 -2.97 -7.96 -1.66
C SER A 120 -3.21 -7.52 -3.11
N ASP A 121 -2.59 -8.24 -4.04
CA ASP A 121 -2.82 -8.14 -5.49
C ASP A 121 -4.31 -8.15 -5.88
N THR A 122 -5.07 -9.10 -5.33
CA THR A 122 -6.50 -9.22 -5.62
C THR A 122 -7.29 -8.01 -5.11
N LEU A 123 -6.96 -7.50 -3.92
CA LEU A 123 -7.64 -6.32 -3.39
C LEU A 123 -7.24 -5.06 -4.17
N LEU A 124 -6.00 -4.98 -4.65
CA LEU A 124 -5.52 -3.87 -5.48
C LEU A 124 -6.31 -3.81 -6.79
N ALA A 125 -6.40 -4.92 -7.52
CA ALA A 125 -7.14 -4.99 -8.78
C ALA A 125 -8.62 -4.61 -8.63
N ASN A 126 -9.21 -4.87 -7.46
CA ASN A 126 -10.62 -4.59 -7.16
C ASN A 126 -10.87 -3.26 -6.45
N PHE A 127 -9.83 -2.50 -6.09
CA PHE A 127 -9.95 -1.28 -5.29
C PHE A 127 -10.95 -0.27 -5.88
N ARG A 128 -11.83 0.28 -5.04
CA ARG A 128 -12.77 1.33 -5.41
C ARG A 128 -12.26 2.66 -4.89
N ILE A 129 -11.92 3.55 -5.81
CA ILE A 129 -11.49 4.90 -5.46
C ILE A 129 -12.68 5.73 -4.94
N PRO A 130 -12.50 6.52 -3.87
CA PRO A 130 -13.52 7.46 -3.39
C PRO A 130 -13.99 8.42 -4.50
N GLU A 131 -15.23 8.90 -4.43
CA GLU A 131 -15.85 9.68 -5.52
C GLU A 131 -15.12 11.00 -5.83
N HIS A 132 -14.62 11.69 -4.81
CA HIS A 132 -13.90 12.95 -4.94
C HIS A 132 -12.45 12.80 -5.42
N ILE A 133 -11.97 11.57 -5.63
CA ILE A 133 -10.64 11.29 -6.19
C ILE A 133 -10.74 11.25 -7.72
N HIS A 134 -10.02 12.18 -8.35
CA HIS A 134 -9.94 12.34 -9.80
C HIS A 134 -8.62 11.83 -10.38
N PHE A 135 -7.56 11.74 -9.57
CA PHE A 135 -6.22 11.31 -9.98
C PHE A 135 -5.72 10.18 -9.06
N LEU A 136 -5.32 9.06 -9.66
CA LEU A 136 -4.79 7.90 -8.94
C LEU A 136 -3.38 7.56 -9.43
N ALA A 137 -2.43 7.45 -8.51
CA ALA A 137 -1.14 6.82 -8.77
C ALA A 137 -1.09 5.42 -8.16
N ILE A 138 -0.79 4.43 -8.98
CA ILE A 138 -0.72 3.02 -8.59
C ILE A 138 0.76 2.63 -8.59
N TRP A 139 1.32 2.45 -7.40
CA TRP A 139 2.71 2.05 -7.23
C TRP A 139 2.74 0.54 -7.09
N GLY A 140 2.88 -0.13 -8.22
CA GLY A 140 2.84 -1.58 -8.33
C GLY A 140 4.23 -2.21 -8.21
N ASP A 141 4.23 -3.50 -7.93
CA ASP A 141 5.44 -4.32 -7.90
C ASP A 141 5.86 -4.69 -9.33
N TRP A 142 7.17 -4.74 -9.59
CA TRP A 142 7.70 -5.05 -10.93
C TRP A 142 7.83 -6.57 -11.14
N ASP A 143 6.70 -7.25 -11.10
CA ASP A 143 6.57 -8.62 -11.57
C ASP A 143 5.28 -8.83 -12.36
N GLN A 144 5.12 -10.02 -12.96
CA GLN A 144 4.00 -10.28 -13.87
C GLN A 144 2.64 -10.02 -13.22
N ALA A 145 2.40 -10.55 -12.02
CA ALA A 145 1.12 -10.42 -11.34
C ALA A 145 0.87 -8.97 -10.89
N GLY A 146 1.88 -8.34 -10.28
CA GLY A 146 1.78 -6.95 -9.83
C GLY A 146 1.50 -5.97 -10.98
N VAL A 147 2.14 -6.17 -12.13
CA VAL A 147 1.90 -5.37 -13.35
C VAL A 147 0.49 -5.59 -13.88
N GLU A 148 0.05 -6.84 -14.03
CA GLU A 148 -1.29 -7.18 -14.52
C GLU A 148 -2.38 -6.56 -13.63
N HIS A 149 -2.28 -6.71 -12.31
CA HIS A 149 -3.25 -6.18 -11.36
C HIS A 149 -3.27 -4.64 -11.30
N ALA A 150 -2.10 -4.01 -11.31
CA ALA A 150 -2.01 -2.55 -11.36
C ALA A 150 -2.63 -1.98 -12.64
N ARG A 151 -2.35 -2.60 -13.80
CA ARG A 151 -2.91 -2.18 -15.10
C ARG A 151 -4.41 -2.41 -15.19
N ALA A 152 -4.94 -3.48 -14.60
CA ALA A 152 -6.37 -3.72 -14.52
C ALA A 152 -7.10 -2.61 -13.72
N LEU A 153 -6.51 -2.18 -12.59
CA LEU A 153 -7.03 -1.05 -11.83
C LEU A 153 -6.94 0.26 -12.62
N GLU A 154 -5.81 0.52 -13.29
CA GLU A 154 -5.62 1.70 -14.13
C GLU A 154 -6.68 1.81 -15.24
N ALA A 155 -6.92 0.73 -15.97
CA ALA A 155 -7.91 0.67 -17.04
C ALA A 155 -9.32 0.97 -16.51
N ARG A 156 -9.74 0.28 -15.44
CA ARG A 156 -11.06 0.48 -14.83
C ARG A 156 -11.27 1.91 -14.31
N VAL A 157 -10.25 2.53 -13.73
CA VAL A 157 -10.35 3.93 -13.27
C VAL A 157 -10.46 4.90 -14.46
N ARG A 158 -9.77 4.63 -15.57
CA ARG A 158 -9.88 5.45 -16.79
C ARG A 158 -11.23 5.31 -17.48
N GLU A 159 -11.81 4.11 -17.51
CA GLU A 159 -13.17 3.87 -18.01
C GLU A 159 -14.23 4.66 -17.22
N GLN A 160 -13.97 4.97 -15.94
CA GLN A 160 -14.81 5.83 -15.11
C GLN A 160 -14.60 7.33 -15.36
N GLY A 161 -13.86 7.72 -16.40
CA GLY A 161 -13.60 9.12 -16.75
C GLY A 161 -12.59 9.82 -15.83
N ARG A 162 -11.84 9.06 -15.02
CA ARG A 162 -10.83 9.58 -14.08
C ARG A 162 -9.43 9.30 -14.60
N ARG A 163 -8.41 9.94 -14.01
CA ARG A 163 -7.02 9.75 -14.45
C ARG A 163 -6.30 8.78 -13.53
N ALA A 164 -5.64 7.79 -14.12
CA ALA A 164 -4.77 6.86 -13.40
C ALA A 164 -3.43 6.68 -14.11
N VAL A 165 -2.38 6.38 -13.34
CA VAL A 165 -1.05 6.01 -13.84
C VAL A 165 -0.45 4.90 -12.98
N CYS A 166 0.16 3.90 -13.61
CA CYS A 166 1.00 2.92 -12.92
C CYS A 166 2.46 3.33 -12.92
N ILE A 167 3.13 3.15 -11.78
CA ILE A 167 4.55 3.46 -11.57
C ILE A 167 5.20 2.21 -10.98
N PHE A 168 6.27 1.74 -11.62
CA PHE A 168 6.97 0.49 -11.25
C PHE A 168 8.44 0.77 -10.95
N PRO A 169 9.05 0.06 -9.99
CA PRO A 169 10.46 0.25 -9.62
C PRO A 169 11.37 -0.50 -10.60
N GLN A 170 11.53 0.06 -11.81
CA GLN A 170 12.36 -0.51 -12.88
C GLN A 170 13.85 -0.20 -12.65
N TYR A 171 14.39 -0.64 -11.51
CA TYR A 171 15.80 -0.50 -11.15
C TYR A 171 16.53 -1.83 -11.27
N GLU A 172 17.85 -1.76 -11.32
CA GLU A 172 18.73 -2.90 -11.11
C GLU A 172 19.44 -2.72 -9.77
N ILE A 173 19.27 -3.67 -8.86
CA ILE A 173 19.93 -3.70 -7.56
C ILE A 173 20.74 -5.00 -7.49
N PRO A 174 22.08 -4.93 -7.35
CA PRO A 174 22.93 -6.12 -7.30
C PRO A 174 22.45 -7.13 -6.24
N GLY A 175 22.29 -8.39 -6.65
CA GLY A 175 21.84 -9.47 -5.76
C GLY A 175 20.33 -9.54 -5.54
N LYS A 176 19.51 -8.71 -6.22
CA LYS A 176 18.05 -8.80 -6.20
C LYS A 176 17.47 -9.10 -7.57
N HIS A 177 16.64 -10.15 -7.64
CA HIS A 177 15.93 -10.56 -8.86
C HIS A 177 14.53 -9.95 -8.98
N LYS A 178 13.90 -9.62 -7.84
CA LYS A 178 12.64 -8.88 -7.75
C LYS A 178 12.89 -7.65 -6.90
N ILE A 179 12.46 -6.50 -7.40
CA ILE A 179 12.65 -5.21 -6.75
C ILE A 179 11.28 -4.60 -6.56
N ASP A 180 10.99 -4.22 -5.33
CA ASP A 180 9.82 -3.44 -4.95
C ASP A 180 10.21 -1.99 -4.58
N TRP A 181 9.21 -1.18 -4.22
CA TRP A 181 9.46 0.22 -3.84
C TRP A 181 10.20 0.37 -2.51
N ASN A 182 10.04 -0.59 -1.60
CA ASN A 182 10.75 -0.62 -0.33
C ASN A 182 12.24 -0.95 -0.54
N ASP A 183 12.55 -1.86 -1.46
CA ASP A 183 13.91 -2.20 -1.87
C ASP A 183 14.61 -1.02 -2.53
N ALA A 184 13.91 -0.35 -3.46
CA ALA A 184 14.41 0.87 -4.08
C ALA A 184 14.71 1.94 -3.03
N LEU A 185 13.81 2.13 -2.06
CA LEU A 185 14.01 3.13 -1.00
C LEU A 185 15.19 2.78 -0.10
N GLN A 186 15.33 1.53 0.32
CA GLN A 186 16.45 1.09 1.17
C GLN A 186 17.80 1.22 0.47
N TYR A 187 17.85 0.92 -0.84
CA TYR A 187 19.10 0.94 -1.59
C TYR A 187 19.54 2.36 -1.99
N PHE A 188 18.63 3.16 -2.55
CA PHE A 188 18.96 4.49 -3.06
C PHE A 188 18.77 5.61 -2.02
N GLY A 189 17.84 5.42 -1.08
CA GLY A 189 17.39 6.48 -0.17
C GLY A 189 16.43 7.48 -0.84
N VAL A 190 15.68 8.22 -0.01
CA VAL A 190 14.66 9.19 -0.45
C VAL A 190 15.26 10.22 -1.42
N GLU A 191 16.39 10.82 -1.03
CA GLU A 191 16.99 11.93 -1.78
C GLU A 191 17.46 11.53 -3.18
N GLN A 192 18.02 10.32 -3.34
CA GLN A 192 18.43 9.87 -4.67
C GLN A 192 17.24 9.53 -5.54
N LEU A 193 16.21 8.87 -4.99
CA LEU A 193 15.00 8.55 -5.74
C LEU A 193 14.27 9.81 -6.22
N ARG A 194 14.22 10.87 -5.40
CA ARG A 194 13.63 12.17 -5.78
C ARG A 194 14.39 12.90 -6.88
N ARG A 195 15.69 12.60 -7.08
CA ARG A 195 16.50 13.15 -8.17
C ARG A 195 16.29 12.45 -9.50
N GLN A 196 15.68 11.26 -9.49
CA GLN A 196 15.39 10.51 -10.71
C GLN A 196 14.40 11.28 -11.59
N SER A 197 14.59 11.23 -12.91
CA SER A 197 13.79 11.98 -13.87
C SER A 197 12.31 11.63 -13.81
N PHE A 198 11.97 10.35 -13.58
CA PHE A 198 10.58 9.90 -13.49
C PHE A 198 9.82 10.59 -12.35
N TYR A 199 10.46 10.83 -11.20
CA TYR A 199 9.83 11.43 -10.02
C TYR A 199 9.39 12.86 -10.34
N ARG A 200 10.31 13.66 -10.90
CA ARG A 200 10.03 15.04 -11.33
C ARG A 200 8.99 15.09 -12.45
N ALA A 201 9.11 14.21 -13.44
CA ALA A 201 8.15 14.13 -14.54
C ALA A 201 6.73 13.78 -14.03
N TYR A 202 6.62 12.85 -13.08
CA TYR A 202 5.37 12.48 -12.44
C TYR A 202 4.74 13.66 -11.70
N LEU A 203 5.49 14.33 -10.82
CA LEU A 203 4.95 15.44 -10.02
C LEU A 203 4.60 16.67 -10.86
N ASN A 204 5.44 17.03 -11.82
CA ASN A 204 5.14 18.13 -12.74
C ASN A 204 3.88 17.84 -13.56
N GLY A 205 3.79 16.64 -14.14
CA GLY A 205 2.61 16.22 -14.88
C GLY A 205 1.36 16.13 -14.01
N LEU A 206 1.48 15.75 -12.73
CA LEU A 206 0.35 15.75 -11.79
C LEU A 206 -0.10 17.18 -11.46
N LYS A 207 0.84 18.09 -11.17
CA LYS A 207 0.57 19.51 -10.90
C LYS A 207 -0.18 20.16 -12.06
N GLU A 208 0.31 20.02 -13.29
CA GLU A 208 -0.33 20.57 -14.49
C GLU A 208 -1.76 20.06 -14.66
N LYS A 209 -1.97 18.75 -14.46
CA LYS A 209 -3.28 18.13 -14.59
C LYS A 209 -4.25 18.58 -13.49
N LEU A 210 -3.78 18.77 -12.26
CA LEU A 210 -4.58 19.30 -11.16
C LEU A 210 -4.99 20.75 -11.45
N SER A 211 -4.04 21.60 -11.85
CA SER A 211 -4.32 22.99 -12.24
C SER A 211 -5.33 23.08 -13.38
N GLY A 212 -5.12 22.30 -14.45
CA GLY A 212 -6.02 22.27 -15.61
C GLY A 212 -7.43 21.75 -15.29
N ALA A 213 -7.60 21.00 -14.20
CA ALA A 213 -8.89 20.56 -13.70
C ALA A 213 -9.50 21.49 -12.62
N GLY A 214 -8.86 22.63 -12.31
CA GLY A 214 -9.35 23.61 -11.35
C GLY A 214 -8.99 23.32 -9.88
N PHE A 215 -8.20 22.29 -9.60
CA PHE A 215 -7.79 21.92 -8.24
C PHE A 215 -6.55 22.69 -7.75
N MET A 216 -6.64 24.03 -7.73
CA MET A 216 -5.49 24.91 -7.51
C MET A 216 -4.76 24.67 -6.17
N GLN A 217 -5.50 24.47 -5.07
CA GLN A 217 -4.89 24.20 -3.75
C GLN A 217 -4.12 22.87 -3.74
N ALA A 218 -4.65 21.84 -4.42
CA ALA A 218 -3.96 20.57 -4.53
C ALA A 218 -2.72 20.72 -5.43
N ALA A 219 -2.83 21.45 -6.55
CA ALA A 219 -1.71 21.70 -7.44
C ALA A 219 -0.57 22.48 -6.78
N GLU A 220 -0.89 23.49 -5.97
CA GLU A 220 0.09 24.26 -5.18
C GLU A 220 0.82 23.34 -4.19
N ARG A 221 0.08 22.50 -3.47
CA ARG A 221 0.65 21.52 -2.55
C ARG A 221 1.59 20.54 -3.26
N ILE A 222 1.22 20.03 -4.44
CA ILE A 222 2.11 19.19 -5.26
C ILE A 222 3.32 19.99 -5.77
N GLY A 223 3.15 21.27 -6.09
CA GLY A 223 4.25 22.14 -6.52
C GLY A 223 5.31 22.38 -5.45
N ASN A 224 4.96 22.31 -4.17
CA ASN A 224 5.90 22.48 -3.06
C ASN A 224 6.75 21.24 -2.76
N ILE A 225 6.37 20.07 -3.32
CA ILE A 225 7.10 18.79 -3.14
C ILE A 225 7.84 18.32 -4.41
N ALA A 226 7.65 19.02 -5.53
CA ALA A 226 8.23 18.74 -6.85
C ALA A 226 9.58 19.42 -7.04
#